data_AF-A0A1Y1K7J9-F1
#
_entry.id   AF-A0A1Y1K7J9-F1
#
_cell.length_a   1.000
_cell.length_b   1.000
_cell.length_c   1.000
_cell.angle_alpha   90.00
_cell.angle_beta   90.00
_cell.angle_gamma   90.00
#
_symmetry.space_group_name_H-M   'P 1'
#
loop_
_entity.id
_entity.type
_entity.pdbx_description
1 polymer ?
#
loop_
_entity_poly.entity_id
_entity_poly.type
_entity_poly.pdbx_seq_one_letter_code
_entity_poly.pdbx_strand_id
1 'polypeptide(L)'
;FKRPCEHNGKSYKCTQVKMKDLHNLRKRFYEDADKINQDVKLCHMLSVSGATRRRTSNINLDPLRNLSITYYIKTGSTATRVCQAFFTAALGVKKHRITTVARVLLEGGVPKERRGGDRISNKSLSKKELVPNFIKRLKGRESHYNTKNQKGCI
;
A
#
# COMPACT_ATOMS: atom_id res chain seq x y z
N PHE A 1 -19.85 -10.30 13.78
CA PHE A 1 -18.39 -10.44 14.01
C PHE A 1 -18.19 -11.60 14.98
N LYS A 2 -17.51 -12.67 14.56
CA LYS A 2 -17.16 -13.78 15.46
C LYS A 2 -15.81 -13.45 16.10
N ARG A 3 -15.77 -13.40 17.44
CA ARG A 3 -14.51 -13.16 18.17
C ARG A 3 -13.55 -14.33 17.95
N PRO A 4 -12.30 -14.09 17.52
CA PRO A 4 -11.34 -15.16 17.26
C PRO A 4 -10.57 -15.60 18.52
N CYS A 5 -10.69 -14.86 19.63
CA CYS A 5 -9.99 -15.15 20.87
C CYS A 5 -10.65 -14.44 22.07
N GLU A 6 -10.27 -14.87 23.27
CA GLU A 6 -10.83 -14.40 24.55
C GLU A 6 -9.74 -13.94 25.53
N HIS A 7 -8.64 -13.38 25.01
CA HIS A 7 -7.54 -12.95 25.87
C HIS A 7 -7.95 -11.82 26.83
N ASN A 8 -7.74 -12.04 28.12
CA ASN A 8 -7.90 -11.06 29.21
C ASN A 8 -6.68 -11.07 30.16
N GLY A 9 -5.48 -11.10 29.59
CA GLY A 9 -4.23 -11.20 30.35
C GLY A 9 -3.50 -9.87 30.45
N LYS A 10 -2.33 -9.89 31.12
CA LYS A 10 -1.42 -8.74 31.20
C LYS A 10 -0.96 -8.27 29.81
N SER A 11 -0.72 -9.22 28.89
CA SER A 11 -0.18 -8.96 27.56
C SER A 11 -1.23 -8.50 26.54
N TYR A 12 -2.44 -9.07 26.58
CA TYR A 12 -3.50 -8.80 25.61
C TYR A 12 -4.86 -8.75 26.30
N LYS A 13 -5.63 -7.70 26.00
CA LYS A 13 -6.94 -7.42 26.61
C LYS A 13 -8.03 -7.38 25.52
N CYS A 14 -8.14 -8.45 24.75
CA CYS A 14 -9.06 -8.56 23.61
C CYS A 14 -10.54 -8.54 24.06
N THR A 15 -10.83 -9.04 25.26
CA THR A 15 -12.19 -9.08 25.82
C THR A 15 -12.75 -7.70 26.14
N GLN A 16 -11.88 -6.73 26.45
CA GLN A 16 -12.27 -5.37 26.84
C GLN A 16 -12.83 -4.54 25.68
N VAL A 17 -12.56 -4.93 24.43
CA VAL A 17 -13.02 -4.19 23.24
C VAL A 17 -14.49 -4.51 22.97
N LYS A 18 -15.40 -3.56 23.18
CA LYS A 18 -16.83 -3.78 22.99
C LYS A 18 -17.21 -3.73 21.51
N MET A 19 -18.39 -4.25 21.18
CA MET A 19 -18.93 -4.19 19.81
C MET A 19 -19.10 -2.76 19.30
N LYS A 20 -19.45 -1.81 20.19
CA LYS A 20 -19.52 -0.38 19.87
C LYS A 20 -18.16 0.18 19.43
N ASP A 21 -17.08 -0.21 20.11
CA ASP A 21 -15.73 0.22 19.76
C ASP A 21 -15.31 -0.33 18.39
N LEU A 22 -15.62 -1.61 18.12
CA LEU A 22 -15.38 -2.23 16.81
C LEU A 22 -16.16 -1.56 15.68
N HIS A 23 -17.43 -1.21 15.93
CA HIS A 23 -18.24 -0.50 14.96
C HIS A 23 -17.67 0.89 14.64
N ASN A 24 -17.32 1.66 15.68
CA ASN A 24 -16.71 2.97 15.53
C ASN A 24 -15.34 2.89 14.84
N LEU A 25 -14.54 1.88 15.18
CA LEU A 25 -13.26 1.61 14.56
C LEU A 25 -13.42 1.36 13.06
N ARG A 26 -14.32 0.44 12.66
CA ARG A 26 -14.59 0.14 11.25
C ARG A 26 -15.13 1.35 10.52
N LYS A 27 -16.09 2.07 11.11
CA LYS A 27 -16.67 3.29 10.53
C LYS A 27 -15.56 4.29 10.21
N ARG A 28 -14.71 4.62 11.18
CA ARG A 28 -13.58 5.55 10.98
C ARG A 28 -12.53 5.01 10.02
N PHE A 29 -12.25 3.72 10.05
CA PHE A 29 -11.24 3.13 9.18
C PHE A 29 -11.66 3.16 7.71
N TYR A 30 -12.92 2.83 7.43
CA TYR A 30 -13.48 2.75 6.08
C TYR A 30 -14.20 4.02 5.62
N GLU A 31 -14.17 5.09 6.43
CA GLU A 31 -14.63 6.42 6.03
C GLU A 31 -13.86 6.94 4.81
N ASP A 32 -12.56 6.64 4.73
CA ASP A 32 -11.77 6.92 3.54
C ASP A 32 -11.82 5.72 2.59
N ALA A 33 -12.22 5.96 1.35
CA ALA A 33 -12.12 4.98 0.28
C ALA A 33 -10.65 4.69 -0.11
N ASP A 34 -9.77 5.67 0.10
CA ASP A 34 -8.38 5.60 -0.34
C ASP A 34 -7.54 4.65 0.51
N LYS A 35 -6.89 3.71 -0.17
CA LYS A 35 -5.97 2.73 0.43
C LYS A 35 -4.85 3.41 1.21
N ILE A 36 -4.31 4.53 0.71
CA ILE A 36 -3.21 5.26 1.36
C ILE A 36 -3.67 5.81 2.71
N ASN A 37 -4.82 6.49 2.76
CA ASN A 37 -5.35 7.07 3.99
C ASN A 37 -5.68 5.98 5.03
N GLN A 38 -6.22 4.85 4.59
CA GLN A 38 -6.41 3.67 5.44
C GLN A 38 -5.09 3.12 5.98
N ASP A 39 -4.03 3.06 5.17
CA ASP A 39 -2.71 2.58 5.61
C ASP A 39 -2.07 3.55 6.61
N VAL A 40 -2.26 4.86 6.45
CA VAL A 40 -1.85 5.87 7.44
C VAL A 40 -2.60 5.66 8.76
N LYS A 41 -3.92 5.41 8.70
CA LYS A 41 -4.71 5.03 9.89
C LYS A 41 -4.18 3.75 10.54
N LEU A 42 -3.74 2.76 9.76
CA LEU A 42 -3.08 1.57 10.30
C LEU A 42 -1.81 1.93 11.06
N CYS A 43 -0.97 2.85 10.58
CA CYS A 43 0.24 3.27 11.29
C CYS A 43 -0.04 3.73 12.73
N HIS A 44 -1.12 4.50 12.95
CA HIS A 44 -1.48 4.98 14.30
C HIS A 44 -1.93 3.88 15.27
N MET A 45 -2.27 2.69 14.76
CA MET A 45 -2.73 1.55 15.57
C MET A 45 -1.63 0.51 15.81
N LEU A 46 -0.45 0.72 15.24
CA LEU A 46 0.66 -0.21 15.28
C LEU A 46 1.84 0.41 16.03
N SER A 47 2.49 -0.38 16.88
CA SER A 47 3.84 -0.10 17.35
C SER A 47 4.76 -1.18 16.83
N VAL A 48 5.83 -0.76 16.18
CA VAL A 48 6.73 -1.66 15.47
C VAL A 48 8.13 -1.49 16.03
N SER A 49 8.80 -2.61 16.31
CA SER A 49 10.19 -2.63 16.74
C SER A 49 10.96 -3.75 16.03
N GLY A 50 12.28 -3.58 15.93
CA GLY A 50 13.16 -4.66 15.47
C GLY A 50 13.14 -5.84 16.45
N ALA A 51 13.20 -7.06 15.93
CA ALA A 51 13.26 -8.26 16.76
C ALA A 51 14.51 -8.23 17.65
N THR A 52 14.29 -8.26 18.97
CA THR A 52 15.35 -8.14 19.99
C THR A 52 16.30 -9.34 20.00
N ARG A 53 15.85 -10.51 19.53
CA ARG A 53 16.64 -11.75 19.51
C ARG A 53 16.90 -12.19 18.07
N ARG A 54 18.12 -11.95 17.58
CA ARG A 54 18.61 -12.60 16.35
C ARG A 54 18.98 -14.03 16.69
N ARG A 55 18.32 -15.02 16.10
CA ARG A 55 18.86 -16.39 16.11
C ARG A 55 20.01 -16.41 15.12
N THR A 56 21.20 -16.77 15.59
CA THR A 56 22.37 -17.11 14.78
C THR A 56 22.06 -18.36 13.97
N SER A 57 21.43 -18.20 12.82
CA SER A 57 21.25 -19.29 11.86
C SER A 57 21.04 -18.69 10.48
N ASN A 58 22.12 -18.69 9.70
CA ASN A 58 22.22 -18.39 8.28
C ASN A 58 21.98 -16.93 7.85
N ILE A 59 22.95 -16.43 7.09
CA ILE A 59 23.13 -15.07 6.58
C ILE A 59 22.03 -14.64 5.56
N ASN A 60 21.07 -15.52 5.26
CA ASN A 60 20.01 -15.32 4.27
C ASN A 60 18.58 -15.39 4.86
N LEU A 61 18.35 -14.86 6.07
CA LEU A 61 17.01 -14.86 6.64
C LEU A 61 16.17 -13.66 6.18
N ASP A 62 14.99 -13.98 5.68
CA ASP A 62 13.93 -13.09 5.23
C ASP A 62 13.70 -11.92 6.21
N PRO A 63 13.78 -10.65 5.78
CA PRO A 63 13.56 -9.48 6.64
C PRO A 63 12.20 -9.48 7.35
N LEU A 64 11.23 -10.30 6.91
CA LEU A 64 9.98 -10.55 7.65
C LEU A 64 10.20 -11.11 9.07
N ARG A 65 11.26 -11.88 9.31
CA ARG A 65 11.50 -12.56 10.61
C ARG A 65 12.02 -11.62 11.70
N ASN A 66 12.45 -10.42 11.35
CA ASN A 66 13.04 -9.46 12.28
C ASN A 66 12.08 -8.36 12.74
N LEU A 67 10.77 -8.55 12.57
CA LEU A 67 9.75 -7.54 12.86
C LEU A 67 8.90 -7.94 14.06
N SER A 68 8.87 -7.12 15.10
CA SER A 68 7.94 -7.23 16.22
C SER A 68 6.83 -6.19 16.07
N ILE A 69 5.58 -6.64 16.04
CA ILE A 69 4.41 -5.76 15.86
C ILE A 69 3.50 -5.89 17.08
N THR A 70 3.19 -4.76 17.69
CA THR A 70 2.18 -4.62 18.73
C THR A 70 0.95 -3.91 18.17
N TYR A 71 -0.24 -4.46 18.45
CA TYR A 71 -1.50 -3.99 17.89
C TYR A 71 -2.35 -3.30 18.96
N TYR A 72 -2.90 -2.14 18.64
CA TYR A 72 -3.72 -1.33 19.52
C TYR A 72 -5.09 -1.04 18.91
N ILE A 73 -6.12 -1.08 19.76
CA ILE A 73 -7.48 -0.62 19.42
C ILE A 73 -7.90 0.41 20.45
N LYS A 74 -8.47 1.54 19.99
CA LYS A 74 -8.99 2.57 20.88
C LYS A 74 -10.31 2.09 21.51
N THR A 75 -10.34 2.03 22.84
CA THR A 75 -11.50 1.67 23.65
C THR A 75 -11.78 2.86 24.57
N GLY A 76 -12.81 3.65 24.26
CA GLY A 76 -13.06 4.92 24.95
C GLY A 76 -11.87 5.90 24.83
N SER A 77 -11.27 6.25 25.97
CA SER A 77 -10.11 7.16 26.07
C SER A 77 -8.75 6.47 25.94
N THR A 78 -8.69 5.14 26.05
CA THR A 78 -7.42 4.41 26.15
C THR A 78 -7.15 3.54 24.92
N ALA A 79 -5.87 3.27 24.63
CA ALA A 79 -5.45 2.32 23.63
C ALA A 79 -5.26 0.93 24.26
N THR A 80 -6.08 -0.02 23.88
CA THR A 80 -6.04 -1.40 24.38
C THR A 80 -5.16 -2.26 23.48
N ARG A 81 -4.15 -2.92 24.06
CA ARG A 81 -3.31 -3.87 23.34
C ARG A 81 -4.09 -5.16 23.07
N VAL A 82 -4.12 -5.58 21.81
CA VAL A 82 -4.83 -6.78 21.34
C VAL A 82 -3.89 -7.74 20.61
N CYS A 83 -4.29 -9.00 20.48
CA CYS A 83 -3.52 -9.95 19.69
C CYS A 83 -3.75 -9.73 18.19
N GLN A 84 -2.85 -10.25 17.37
CA GLN A 84 -2.92 -10.14 15.91
C GLN A 84 -4.24 -10.67 15.33
N ALA A 85 -4.67 -11.86 15.76
CA ALA A 85 -5.88 -12.50 15.23
C ALA A 85 -7.13 -11.65 15.49
N PHE A 86 -7.21 -11.06 16.69
CA PHE A 86 -8.29 -10.13 17.03
C PHE A 86 -8.25 -8.89 16.15
N PHE A 87 -7.08 -8.27 16.01
CA PHE A 87 -6.92 -7.06 15.19
C PHE A 87 -7.29 -7.29 13.73
N THR A 88 -6.84 -8.39 13.12
CA THR A 88 -7.15 -8.73 11.72
C THR A 88 -8.64 -9.00 11.53
N ALA A 89 -9.30 -9.69 12.47
CA ALA A 89 -10.74 -9.92 12.41
C ALA A 89 -11.53 -8.63 12.67
N ALA A 90 -11.05 -7.79 13.59
CA ALA A 90 -11.68 -6.52 13.96
C ALA A 90 -11.73 -5.58 12.77
N LEU A 91 -10.61 -5.40 12.05
CA LEU A 91 -10.57 -4.54 10.88
C LEU A 91 -10.95 -5.22 9.57
N GLY A 92 -10.93 -6.56 9.48
CA GLY A 92 -11.13 -7.27 8.20
C GLY A 92 -9.91 -7.15 7.27
N VAL A 93 -8.73 -6.83 7.81
CA VAL A 93 -7.51 -6.63 7.05
C VAL A 93 -6.62 -7.88 7.13
N LYS A 94 -6.12 -8.33 5.99
CA LYS A 94 -5.19 -9.47 5.91
C LYS A 94 -3.84 -9.13 6.54
N LYS A 95 -3.22 -10.12 7.19
CA LYS A 95 -1.88 -10.03 7.80
C LYS A 95 -0.85 -9.38 6.88
N HIS A 96 -0.83 -9.77 5.61
CA HIS A 96 0.14 -9.27 4.62
C HIS A 96 0.13 -7.74 4.52
N ARG A 97 -1.05 -7.11 4.44
CA ARG A 97 -1.18 -5.64 4.38
C ARG A 97 -0.58 -4.97 5.61
N ILE A 98 -0.87 -5.52 6.79
CA ILE A 98 -0.34 -4.99 8.06
C ILE A 98 1.18 -5.12 8.09
N THR A 99 1.73 -6.24 7.64
CA THR A 99 3.18 -6.45 7.57
C THR A 99 3.86 -5.48 6.61
N THR A 100 3.25 -5.19 5.45
CA THR A 100 3.77 -4.18 4.51
C THR A 100 3.81 -2.79 5.16
N VAL A 101 2.72 -2.39 5.82
CA VAL A 101 2.66 -1.09 6.52
C VAL A 101 3.68 -1.03 7.65
N ALA A 102 3.80 -2.10 8.43
CA ALA A 102 4.74 -2.17 9.54
C ALA A 102 6.20 -2.07 9.10
N ARG A 103 6.57 -2.62 7.92
CA ARG A 103 7.92 -2.41 7.34
C ARG A 103 8.20 -0.94 7.04
N VAL A 104 7.25 -0.28 6.38
CA VAL A 104 7.37 1.15 6.06
C VAL A 104 7.51 1.97 7.35
N LEU A 105 6.77 1.60 8.39
CA LEU A 105 6.87 2.27 9.70
C LEU A 105 8.22 2.02 10.39
N LEU A 106 8.77 0.80 10.29
CA LEU A 106 10.11 0.48 10.82
C LEU A 106 11.21 1.27 10.10
N GLU A 107 11.06 1.50 8.80
CA GLU A 107 11.95 2.31 7.97
C GLU A 107 11.79 3.83 8.21
N GLY A 108 10.84 4.25 9.05
CA GLY A 108 10.54 5.66 9.30
C GLY A 108 9.77 6.35 8.15
N GLY A 109 9.22 5.58 7.23
CA GLY A 109 8.49 6.09 6.07
C GLY A 109 6.99 6.25 6.30
N VAL A 110 6.33 6.83 5.30
CA VAL A 110 4.86 6.91 5.20
C VAL A 110 4.39 5.96 4.10
N PRO A 111 3.28 5.20 4.29
CA PRO A 111 2.74 4.33 3.25
C PRO A 111 2.46 5.09 1.95
N LYS A 112 2.93 4.55 0.82
CA LYS A 112 2.69 5.09 -0.53
C LYS A 112 2.08 4.00 -1.42
N GLU A 113 1.22 4.39 -2.36
CA GLU A 113 0.75 3.46 -3.40
C GLU A 113 1.86 3.26 -4.44
N ARG A 114 2.17 2.01 -4.75
CA ARG A 114 3.23 1.63 -5.71
C ARG A 114 2.66 0.95 -6.95
N ARG A 115 1.34 0.71 -6.98
CA ARG A 115 0.62 0.12 -8.11
C ARG A 115 0.36 1.18 -9.19
N GLY A 116 0.44 0.73 -10.44
CA GLY A 116 0.31 1.61 -11.60
C GLY A 116 1.52 2.54 -11.77
N GLY A 117 1.30 3.61 -12.53
CA GLY A 117 2.33 4.57 -12.90
C GLY A 117 3.12 4.17 -14.15
N ASP A 118 3.73 5.16 -14.76
CA ASP A 118 4.55 4.97 -15.95
C ASP A 118 5.93 4.43 -15.56
N ARG A 119 6.12 3.12 -15.80
CA ARG A 119 7.37 2.40 -15.52
C ARG A 119 8.27 2.27 -16.75
N ILE A 120 7.81 2.76 -17.91
CA ILE A 120 8.37 2.43 -19.22
C ILE A 120 8.85 3.68 -19.96
N SER A 121 8.21 4.84 -19.81
CA SER A 121 8.62 6.06 -20.51
C SER A 121 10.07 6.42 -20.29
N ASN A 122 10.57 6.34 -19.05
CA ASN A 122 11.98 6.61 -18.75
C ASN A 122 12.95 5.65 -19.45
N LYS A 123 12.54 4.39 -19.68
CA LYS A 123 13.35 3.40 -20.40
C LYS A 123 13.33 3.60 -21.93
N SER A 124 12.41 4.41 -22.41
CA SER A 124 12.18 4.67 -23.83
C SER A 124 12.45 6.12 -24.21
N LEU A 125 13.05 6.94 -23.33
CA LEU A 125 13.39 8.34 -23.61
C LEU A 125 14.30 8.46 -24.84
N SER A 126 15.36 7.65 -24.91
CA SER A 126 16.25 7.62 -26.07
C SER A 126 15.52 7.23 -27.37
N LYS A 127 14.64 6.23 -27.31
CA LYS A 127 13.81 5.82 -28.46
C LYS A 127 12.81 6.91 -28.84
N LYS A 128 12.21 7.60 -27.87
CA LYS A 128 11.30 8.73 -28.07
C LYS A 128 11.98 9.91 -28.76
N GLU A 129 13.26 10.15 -28.50
CA GLU A 129 14.03 11.21 -29.17
C GLU A 129 14.45 10.81 -30.60
N LEU A 130 14.73 9.51 -30.83
CA LEU A 130 15.12 9.01 -32.14
C LEU A 130 13.99 9.06 -33.17
N VAL A 131 12.73 8.84 -32.77
CA VAL A 131 11.57 8.87 -33.67
C VAL A 131 11.36 10.23 -34.37
N PRO A 132 11.26 11.38 -33.68
CA PRO A 132 11.13 12.67 -34.34
C PRO A 132 12.37 13.03 -35.15
N ASN A 133 13.56 12.63 -34.71
CA ASN A 133 14.80 12.81 -35.49
C ASN A 133 14.81 11.98 -36.78
N PHE A 134 14.25 10.76 -36.76
CA PHE A 134 14.07 9.94 -37.95
C PHE A 134 13.02 10.56 -38.89
N ILE A 135 11.87 10.98 -38.37
CA ILE A 135 10.79 11.62 -39.15
C ILE A 135 11.31 12.89 -39.84
N LYS A 136 12.09 13.73 -39.14
CA LYS A 136 12.72 14.94 -39.73
C LYS A 136 13.66 14.64 -40.91
N ARG A 137 14.25 13.44 -40.98
CA ARG A 137 15.13 13.04 -42.09
C ARG A 137 14.36 12.52 -43.30
N LEU A 138 13.08 12.20 -43.16
CA LEU A 138 12.26 11.72 -44.28
C LEU A 138 11.97 12.89 -45.22
N LYS A 139 12.40 12.76 -46.48
CA LYS A 139 12.02 13.72 -47.52
C LYS A 139 10.56 13.45 -47.90
N GLY A 140 9.71 14.47 -47.76
CA GLY A 140 8.34 14.41 -48.26
C GLY A 140 8.37 14.17 -49.78
N ARG A 141 7.73 13.09 -50.23
CA ARG A 141 7.49 12.82 -51.65
C ARG A 141 6.01 13.06 -51.90
N GLU A 142 5.69 13.79 -52.97
CA GLU A 142 4.29 14.01 -53.36
C GLU A 142 3.57 12.66 -53.49
N SER A 143 2.41 12.56 -52.85
CA SER A 143 1.51 11.43 -53.04
C SER A 143 1.04 11.45 -54.48
N HIS A 144 1.54 10.50 -55.29
CA HIS A 144 1.19 10.31 -56.70
C HIS A 144 -0.31 10.05 -56.92
N TYR A 145 -1.09 9.85 -55.86
CA TYR A 145 -2.54 9.75 -55.90
C TYR A 145 -3.19 11.10 -55.59
N ASN A 146 -3.01 12.06 -56.49
CA ASN A 146 -4.11 12.92 -56.90
C ASN A 146 -4.21 12.77 -58.41
N THR A 147 -5.14 11.91 -58.82
CA THR A 147 -5.59 11.80 -60.21
C THR A 147 -5.90 13.19 -60.75
N LYS A 148 -5.37 13.44 -61.95
CA LYS A 148 -5.55 14.62 -62.79
C LYS A 148 -6.98 15.20 -62.74
N ASN A 149 -7.02 16.52 -62.77
CA ASN A 149 -8.13 17.36 -63.25
C ASN A 149 -9.34 17.55 -62.31
N GLN A 150 -9.35 18.65 -61.57
CA GLN A 150 -10.47 19.59 -61.65
C GLN A 150 -9.96 21.02 -61.83
N LYS A 151 -10.26 21.58 -63.00
CA LYS A 151 -10.32 23.02 -63.24
C LYS A 151 -11.61 23.54 -62.59
N GLY A 152 -11.57 24.76 -62.04
CA GLY A 152 -12.72 25.52 -61.53
C GLY A 152 -12.84 25.45 -60.00
N CYS A 153 -13.08 26.52 -59.25
CA CYS A 153 -13.43 27.90 -59.57
C CYS A 153 -12.90 28.82 -58.44
N ILE A 154 -12.58 30.06 -58.85
CA ILE A 154 -12.52 31.36 -58.14
C ILE A 154 -12.15 31.34 -56.66
#